data_AF-A0A5B8B7E7-F1
#
_entry.id   AF-A0A5B8B7E7-F1
#
_cell.length_a   1.000
_cell.length_b   1.000
_cell.length_c   1.000
_cell.angle_alpha   90.00
_cell.angle_beta   90.00
_cell.angle_gamma   90.00
#
_symmetry.space_group_name_H-M   'P 1'
#
loop_
_entity.id
_entity.type
_entity.pdbx_description
1 polymer ?
#
loop_
_entity_poly.entity_id
_entity_poly.type
_entity_poly.pdbx_seq_one_letter_code
_entity_poly.pdbx_strand_id
1 'polypeptide(L)'
;MGRSVREGRQIKSAPSAVGKELRPTRGPAWLLFRAPGALILWWRYYFAKPGNIALSARQKGNPVMEVGFSLFFWGGIFFTLFLVLVGDR
;
A
#
# COMPACT_ATOMS: atom_id res chain seq x y z
N MET A 1 27.61 -34.70 -53.96
CA MET A 1 26.79 -35.62 -53.14
C MET A 1 27.27 -35.55 -51.71
N GLY A 2 26.46 -35.07 -50.77
CA GLY A 2 26.86 -34.93 -49.36
C GLY A 2 25.86 -34.09 -48.57
N ARG A 3 24.83 -34.74 -48.04
CA ARG A 3 23.77 -34.18 -47.20
C ARG A 3 24.34 -33.70 -45.86
N SER A 4 23.87 -32.56 -45.35
CA SER A 4 23.87 -32.27 -43.91
C SER A 4 22.87 -31.15 -43.64
N VAL A 5 21.59 -31.50 -43.78
CA VAL A 5 20.46 -30.78 -43.20
C VAL A 5 20.65 -30.79 -41.69
N ARG A 6 21.01 -29.66 -41.08
CA ARG A 6 21.02 -29.52 -39.62
C ARG A 6 19.61 -29.26 -39.14
N GLU A 7 19.00 -30.39 -38.84
CA GLU A 7 17.74 -30.63 -38.17
C GLU A 7 17.60 -29.82 -36.88
N GLY A 8 16.41 -29.25 -36.71
CA GLY A 8 16.09 -28.31 -35.66
C GLY A 8 16.25 -28.89 -34.25
N ARG A 9 16.98 -28.17 -33.41
CA ARG A 9 16.84 -28.28 -31.97
C ARG A 9 15.82 -27.23 -31.53
N GLN A 10 14.54 -27.56 -31.71
CA GLN A 10 13.43 -26.94 -30.98
C GLN A 10 13.68 -27.20 -29.50
N ILE A 11 14.35 -26.26 -28.83
CA ILE A 11 14.40 -26.22 -27.39
C ILE A 11 12.97 -25.87 -26.97
N LYS A 12 12.17 -26.89 -26.66
CA LYS A 12 10.96 -26.75 -25.85
C LYS A 12 11.42 -26.12 -24.53
N SER A 13 11.44 -24.80 -24.48
CA SER A 13 11.46 -24.04 -23.24
C SER A 13 10.26 -24.55 -22.45
N ALA A 14 10.57 -25.26 -21.37
CA ALA A 14 9.57 -25.72 -20.42
C ALA A 14 8.61 -24.54 -20.12
N PRO A 15 7.30 -24.78 -19.98
CA PRO A 15 6.43 -23.78 -19.40
C PRO A 15 6.98 -23.52 -18.00
N SER A 16 7.73 -22.42 -17.84
CA SER A 16 8.14 -21.91 -16.55
C SER A 16 6.89 -21.95 -15.73
N ALA A 17 6.84 -22.86 -14.75
CA ALA A 17 5.76 -22.94 -13.81
C ALA A 17 5.59 -21.53 -13.30
N VAL A 18 4.54 -20.85 -13.79
CA VAL A 18 4.15 -19.53 -13.37
C VAL A 18 3.70 -19.77 -11.95
N GLY A 19 4.68 -19.75 -11.04
CA GLY A 19 4.47 -19.66 -9.62
C GLY A 19 3.53 -18.51 -9.49
N LYS A 20 2.27 -18.82 -9.19
CA LYS A 20 1.25 -17.82 -8.96
C LYS A 20 1.82 -17.01 -7.81
N GLU A 21 2.44 -15.88 -8.14
CA GLU A 21 2.84 -14.89 -7.16
C GLU A 21 1.59 -14.67 -6.34
N LEU A 22 1.63 -15.13 -5.09
CA LEU A 22 0.63 -14.82 -4.10
C LEU A 22 0.74 -13.31 -3.92
N ARG A 23 0.12 -12.54 -4.82
CA ARG A 23 -0.07 -11.11 -4.62
C ARG A 23 -0.76 -11.04 -3.27
N PRO A 24 -0.14 -10.44 -2.25
CA PRO A 24 -0.77 -10.34 -0.95
C PRO A 24 -2.00 -9.46 -1.15
N THR A 25 -3.15 -10.10 -1.37
CA THR A 25 -4.44 -9.44 -1.50
C THR A 25 -4.76 -8.94 -0.11
N ARG A 26 -4.37 -7.70 0.15
CA ARG A 26 -4.68 -6.99 1.38
C ARG A 26 -6.19 -7.00 1.52
N GLY A 27 -6.69 -7.75 2.51
CA GLY A 27 -8.12 -7.95 2.71
C GLY A 27 -8.89 -6.66 3.02
N PRO A 28 -10.23 -6.70 3.02
CA PRO A 28 -11.06 -5.51 3.24
C PRO A 28 -10.77 -4.81 4.58
N ALA A 29 -10.40 -5.55 5.63
CA ALA A 29 -9.98 -4.99 6.91
C ALA A 29 -8.75 -4.07 6.79
N TRP A 30 -7.80 -4.40 5.90
CA TRP A 30 -6.63 -3.57 5.65
C TRP A 30 -7.00 -2.23 4.99
N LEU A 31 -7.96 -2.26 4.07
CA LEU A 31 -8.49 -1.05 3.43
C LEU A 31 -9.19 -0.14 4.44
N LEU A 32 -10.02 -0.71 5.33
CA LEU A 32 -10.68 0.03 6.40
C LEU A 32 -9.67 0.65 7.37
N PHE A 33 -8.64 -0.10 7.76
CA PHE A 33 -7.61 0.40 8.64
C PHE A 33 -6.83 1.59 8.04
N ARG A 34 -6.50 1.54 6.74
CA ARG A 34 -5.75 2.62 6.06
C ARG A 34 -6.60 3.82 5.65
N ALA A 35 -7.91 3.64 5.53
CA ALA A 35 -8.84 4.67 5.04
C ALA A 35 -8.71 6.02 5.77
N PRO A 36 -8.70 6.08 7.13
CA PRO A 36 -8.55 7.35 7.83
C PRO A 36 -7.21 8.02 7.56
N GLY A 37 -6.10 7.28 7.52
CA GLY A 37 -4.78 7.85 7.19
C GLY A 37 -4.72 8.46 5.80
N ALA A 38 -5.30 7.76 4.80
CA ALA A 38 -5.43 8.28 3.45
C ALA A 38 -6.30 9.54 3.38
N LEU A 39 -7.40 9.59 4.13
CA LEU A 39 -8.28 10.76 4.21
C LEU A 39 -7.59 11.98 4.81
N ILE A 40 -6.81 11.79 5.88
CA ILE A 40 -6.03 12.86 6.51
C ILE A 40 -4.98 13.43 5.55
N LEU A 41 -4.27 12.57 4.82
CA LEU A 41 -3.30 12.98 3.80
C LEU A 41 -3.98 13.72 2.64
N TRP A 42 -5.16 13.27 2.22
CA TRP A 42 -5.96 13.95 1.20
C TRP A 42 -6.39 15.35 1.66
N TRP A 43 -6.86 15.48 2.89
CA TRP A 43 -7.22 16.77 3.49
C TRP A 43 -6.00 17.70 3.58
N ARG A 44 -4.86 17.19 4.07
CA ARG A 44 -3.60 17.95 4.12
C ARG A 44 -3.15 18.45 2.76
N TYR A 45 -3.39 17.67 1.71
CA TYR A 45 -3.08 18.06 0.35
C TYR A 45 -3.98 19.20 -0.14
N TYR A 46 -5.30 19.11 0.09
CA TYR A 46 -6.25 20.10 -0.40
C TYR A 46 -6.16 21.44 0.33
N PHE A 47 -5.85 21.41 1.63
CA PHE A 47 -5.67 22.59 2.48
C PHE A 47 -4.19 22.95 2.70
N ALA A 48 -3.29 22.47 1.83
CA ALA A 48 -1.87 22.77 1.95
C ALA A 48 -1.61 24.27 1.76
N LYS A 49 -0.82 24.87 2.65
CA LYS A 49 -0.30 26.22 2.45
C LYS A 49 0.52 26.28 1.16
N PRO A 50 0.51 27.39 0.40
CA PRO A 50 1.12 27.50 -0.92
C PRO A 50 2.60 27.09 -0.99
N GLY A 51 3.37 27.24 0.10
CA GLY A 51 4.77 26.78 0.17
C GLY A 51 4.98 25.26 0.38
N ASN A 52 3.95 24.50 0.72
CA ASN A 52 4.03 23.08 1.09
C ASN A 52 3.29 22.13 0.16
N ILE A 53 2.73 22.65 -0.95
CA ILE A 53 1.96 21.85 -1.91
C ILE A 53 2.81 20.73 -2.50
N ALA A 54 4.07 21.03 -2.86
CA ALA A 54 5.01 20.04 -3.42
C ALA A 54 5.36 18.92 -2.41
N LEU A 55 5.49 19.26 -1.12
CA LEU A 55 5.77 18.28 -0.07
C LEU A 55 4.54 17.39 0.18
N SER A 56 3.36 17.99 0.19
CA SER A 56 2.07 17.30 0.40
C SER A 56 1.74 16.36 -0.76
N ALA A 57 2.08 16.75 -1.99
CA ALA A 57 1.95 15.90 -3.18
C ALA A 57 2.81 14.63 -3.11
N ARG A 58 4.02 14.72 -2.55
CA ARG A 58 4.93 13.55 -2.36
C ARG A 58 4.46 12.60 -1.27
N GLN A 59 3.71 13.11 -0.29
CA GLN A 59 3.18 12.32 0.82
C GLN A 59 1.90 11.58 0.43
N LYS A 60 1.10 12.15 -0.48
CA LYS A 60 -0.13 11.56 -0.99
C LYS A 60 0.18 10.30 -1.81
N GLY A 61 -0.40 9.15 -1.41
CA GLY A 61 -0.22 7.86 -2.07
C GLY A 61 1.00 7.05 -1.59
N ASN A 62 1.78 7.57 -0.64
CA ASN A 62 2.82 6.78 0.00
C ASN A 62 2.20 5.88 1.10
N PRO A 63 2.23 4.54 0.95
CA PRO A 63 1.56 3.63 1.89
C PRO A 63 2.16 3.70 3.31
N VAL A 64 3.43 4.06 3.45
CA VAL A 64 4.07 4.21 4.77
C VAL A 64 3.47 5.39 5.53
N MET A 65 3.25 6.51 4.84
CA MET A 65 2.61 7.69 5.43
C MET A 65 1.14 7.41 5.76
N GLU A 66 0.40 6.72 4.87
CA GLU A 66 -0.99 6.32 5.13
C GLU A 66 -1.10 5.50 6.41
N VAL A 67 -0.24 4.49 6.58
CA VAL A 67 -0.21 3.64 7.78
C VAL A 67 0.16 4.46 9.02
N GLY A 68 1.16 5.35 8.93
CA GLY A 68 1.54 6.22 10.04
C GLY A 68 0.40 7.12 10.52
N PHE A 69 -0.29 7.81 9.61
CA PHE A 69 -1.44 8.65 9.97
C PHE A 69 -2.62 7.83 10.49
N SER A 70 -2.87 6.64 9.94
CA SER A 70 -3.87 5.72 10.49
C SER A 70 -3.55 5.32 11.93
N LEU A 71 -2.28 5.00 12.24
CA LEU A 71 -1.87 4.67 13.62
C LEU A 71 -2.09 5.83 14.58
N PHE A 72 -1.77 7.06 14.18
CA PHE A 72 -2.06 8.25 14.99
C PHE A 72 -3.56 8.46 15.21
N PHE A 73 -4.37 8.29 14.17
CA PHE A 73 -5.82 8.44 14.27
C PHE A 73 -6.42 7.40 15.24
N TRP A 74 -6.12 6.12 15.03
CA TRP A 74 -6.61 5.05 15.89
C TRP A 74 -6.06 5.16 17.32
N GLY A 75 -4.77 5.49 17.46
CA GLY A 75 -4.15 5.73 18.75
C GLY A 75 -4.82 6.87 19.53
N GLY A 76 -5.15 7.97 18.85
CA GLY A 76 -5.89 9.08 19.43
C GLY A 76 -7.30 8.69 19.88
N ILE A 77 -8.02 7.88 19.10
CA ILE A 77 -9.33 7.33 19.49
C ILE A 77 -9.20 6.46 20.74
N PHE A 78 -8.29 5.49 20.74
CA PHE A 78 -8.09 4.61 21.89
C PHE A 78 -7.68 5.38 23.14
N PHE A 79 -6.78 6.36 22.99
CA PHE A 79 -6.35 7.21 24.09
C PHE A 79 -7.51 8.05 24.65
N THR A 80 -8.33 8.66 23.77
CA THR A 80 -9.50 9.44 24.19
C THR A 80 -10.53 8.56 24.89
N LEU A 81 -10.83 7.39 24.33
CA LEU A 81 -11.74 6.42 24.97
C LEU A 81 -11.22 5.94 26.32
N PHE A 82 -9.91 5.71 26.44
CA PHE A 82 -9.27 5.35 27.70
C PHE A 82 -9.44 6.46 28.75
N LEU A 83 -9.19 7.71 28.40
CA LEU A 83 -9.39 8.85 29.31
C LEU A 83 -10.84 8.98 29.76
N VAL A 84 -11.81 8.82 28.85
CA VAL A 84 -13.24 8.86 29.20
C VAL A 84 -13.60 7.72 30.15
N LEU A 85 -13.10 6.50 29.90
CA LEU A 85 -13.45 5.33 30.69
C LEU A 85 -12.80 5.31 32.08
N VAL A 86 -11.62 5.91 32.23
CA VAL A 86 -10.92 6.04 33.51
C VAL A 86 -11.37 7.27 34.29
N GLY A 87 -11.65 8.38 33.61
CA GLY A 87 -12.05 9.64 34.24
C GLY A 87 -13.47 9.67 34.77
N ASP A 88 -14.33 8.73 34.34
CA ASP A 88 -15.71 8.57 34.84
C ASP A 88 -15.82 7.69 36.09
N ARG A 89 -14.68 7.25 36.66
CA ARG A 89 -14.58 6.50 37.92
C ARG A 89 -14.01 7.34 39.04
#